data_AF-A0A9W8LPZ1-F1
#
_entry.id   AF-A0A9W8LPZ1-F1
#
_cell.length_a   1.000
_cell.length_b   1.000
_cell.length_c   1.000
_cell.angle_alpha   90.00
_cell.angle_beta   90.00
_cell.angle_gamma   90.00
#
_symmetry.space_group_name_H-M   'P 1'
#
loop_
_entity.id
_entity.type
_entity.pdbx_description
1 polymer ?
#
loop_
_entity_poly.entity_id
_entity_poly.type
_entity_poly.pdbx_seq_one_letter_code
_entity_poly.pdbx_strand_id
1 'polypeptide(L)'
;MQQSNYAAQDGGSPDTTVEESPLLLHGTLAAEPAEAEAESSARALGGGVTWACLGGAAVMCISPLQYGYHIAELNTPKGIITSCDQHAAARWRTLPLCLPMSDAMYSVATSLFAIGGLVGSLVAGWMAERWGRRGALIYNNAPFIVGPLLMMLAVSPAMLAVGRFVSGIGAGAAVVIAPMYLSEIAPVKYRGTLNLLNQLSIVLGILAA
;
A
#
# COMPACT_ATOMS: atom_id res chain seq x y z
N MET A 1 -32.61 24.44 -61.25
CA MET A 1 -33.48 23.36 -60.75
C MET A 1 -33.93 23.78 -59.35
N GLN A 2 -34.93 24.65 -59.18
CA GLN A 2 -36.38 24.45 -59.42
C GLN A 2 -36.94 23.42 -58.43
N GLN A 3 -37.45 23.91 -57.30
CA GLN A 3 -38.89 24.05 -56.96
C GLN A 3 -39.60 22.74 -56.63
N SER A 4 -39.98 22.60 -55.36
CA SER A 4 -41.25 22.01 -54.90
C SER A 4 -41.22 22.04 -53.37
N ASN A 5 -42.21 22.46 -52.60
CA ASN A 5 -43.52 23.07 -52.82
C ASN A 5 -44.07 23.37 -51.40
N TYR A 6 -44.85 24.46 -51.24
CA TYR A 6 -46.11 24.59 -50.47
C TYR A 6 -46.23 23.94 -49.06
N ALA A 7 -46.80 24.55 -48.01
CA ALA A 7 -47.78 25.63 -47.92
C ALA A 7 -47.95 26.11 -46.46
N ALA A 8 -48.44 27.35 -46.35
CA ALA A 8 -49.56 27.81 -45.52
C ALA A 8 -49.44 27.95 -43.98
N GLN A 9 -49.60 29.22 -43.57
CA GLN A 9 -50.56 29.76 -42.57
C GLN A 9 -50.35 29.36 -41.09
N ASP A 10 -50.59 30.20 -40.09
CA ASP A 10 -51.25 31.49 -39.99
C ASP A 10 -50.79 32.20 -38.70
N GLY A 11 -51.10 33.49 -38.58
CA GLY A 11 -50.61 34.38 -37.53
C GLY A 11 -51.08 34.11 -36.10
N GLY A 12 -50.43 34.81 -35.16
CA GLY A 12 -50.85 34.91 -33.76
C GLY A 12 -49.70 35.28 -32.82
N SER A 13 -49.54 36.58 -32.56
CA SER A 13 -48.92 37.13 -31.34
C SER A 13 -50.09 37.56 -30.42
N PRO A 14 -50.00 37.61 -29.06
CA PRO A 14 -48.82 37.79 -28.23
C PRO A 14 -48.69 36.90 -26.97
N ASP A 15 -47.50 36.97 -26.35
CA ASP A 15 -47.17 36.74 -24.94
C ASP A 15 -47.65 35.47 -24.23
N THR A 16 -46.74 34.49 -24.12
CA THR A 16 -46.38 33.89 -22.83
C THR A 16 -44.95 33.35 -22.91
N THR A 17 -44.10 33.82 -22.01
CA THR A 17 -42.74 33.31 -21.81
C THR A 17 -42.81 31.85 -21.34
N VAL A 18 -42.47 30.92 -22.22
CA VAL A 18 -42.24 29.51 -21.89
C VAL A 18 -40.77 29.20 -22.11
N GLU A 19 -40.16 28.70 -21.04
CA GLU A 19 -38.88 27.99 -20.97
C GLU A 19 -38.65 27.01 -22.13
N GLU A 20 -37.43 26.97 -22.69
CA GLU A 20 -36.49 25.83 -22.57
C GLU A 20 -35.37 25.90 -23.64
N SER A 21 -34.13 25.96 -23.14
CA SER A 21 -32.84 25.56 -23.75
C SER A 21 -32.27 26.36 -24.94
N PRO A 22 -31.02 26.85 -24.80
CA PRO A 22 -29.96 26.19 -25.56
C PRO A 22 -28.60 26.06 -24.83
N LEU A 23 -27.93 24.95 -25.14
CA LEU A 23 -26.48 24.80 -25.30
C LEU A 23 -25.52 25.15 -24.13
N LEU A 24 -25.16 24.11 -23.40
CA LEU A 24 -23.77 23.62 -23.22
C LEU A 24 -22.62 24.62 -23.49
N LEU A 25 -22.18 25.33 -22.46
CA LEU A 25 -20.76 25.73 -22.31
C LEU A 25 -20.38 26.06 -20.86
N HIS A 26 -20.45 25.09 -19.95
CA HIS A 26 -19.70 25.17 -18.69
C HIS A 26 -19.11 23.81 -18.35
N GLY A 27 -18.09 23.43 -19.12
CA GLY A 27 -17.10 22.46 -18.68
C GLY A 27 -16.20 23.10 -17.63
N THR A 28 -16.68 23.24 -16.39
CA THR A 28 -15.80 23.37 -15.23
C THR A 28 -15.41 21.96 -14.83
N LEU A 29 -14.16 21.63 -15.15
CA LEU A 29 -13.40 20.48 -14.67
C LEU A 29 -13.85 20.07 -13.27
N ALA A 30 -14.17 18.79 -13.12
CA ALA A 30 -14.32 18.12 -11.84
C ALA A 30 -13.07 18.38 -10.99
N ALA A 31 -13.13 19.39 -10.12
CA ALA A 31 -12.22 19.52 -9.00
C ALA A 31 -12.44 18.31 -8.08
N GLU A 32 -11.34 17.71 -7.68
CA GLU A 32 -11.22 16.36 -7.15
C GLU A 32 -12.19 16.03 -6.00
N PRO A 33 -12.65 14.76 -5.89
CA PRO A 33 -13.31 14.27 -4.68
C PRO A 33 -12.41 14.37 -3.41
N ALA A 34 -11.11 14.63 -3.57
CA ALA A 34 -10.13 14.71 -2.48
C ALA A 34 -10.25 15.98 -1.61
N GLU A 35 -10.61 17.13 -2.18
CA GLU A 35 -10.65 18.40 -1.43
C GLU A 35 -11.88 18.50 -0.51
N ALA A 36 -13.02 17.95 -0.94
CA ALA A 36 -14.24 17.87 -0.14
C ALA A 36 -14.10 16.89 1.04
N GLU A 37 -13.34 15.82 0.88
CA GLU A 37 -13.02 14.88 1.97
C GLU A 37 -12.06 15.50 3.01
N ALA A 38 -11.14 16.37 2.58
CA ALA A 38 -10.20 17.07 3.46
C ALA A 38 -10.91 18.09 4.38
N GLU A 39 -11.86 18.87 3.86
CA GLU A 39 -12.59 19.86 4.66
C GLU A 39 -13.61 19.23 5.63
N SER A 40 -14.24 18.11 5.21
CA SER A 40 -15.06 17.25 6.08
C SER A 40 -14.23 16.65 7.22
N SER A 41 -12.99 16.22 6.92
CA SER A 41 -12.04 15.71 7.92
C SER A 41 -11.63 16.76 8.95
N ALA A 42 -11.46 18.03 8.55
CA ALA A 42 -11.11 19.13 9.44
C ALA A 42 -12.25 19.49 10.43
N ARG A 43 -13.50 19.55 9.96
CA ARG A 43 -14.68 19.84 10.81
C ARG A 43 -15.05 18.64 11.70
N ALA A 44 -14.66 17.43 11.31
CA ALA A 44 -14.87 16.20 12.05
C ALA A 44 -13.96 16.00 13.27
N LEU A 45 -12.91 16.81 13.48
CA LEU A 45 -11.96 16.65 14.60
C LEU A 45 -12.53 16.93 16.01
N GLY A 46 -13.78 17.43 16.13
CA GLY A 46 -14.37 17.86 17.42
C GLY A 46 -14.79 16.77 18.42
N GLY A 47 -14.60 15.47 18.12
CA GLY A 47 -14.87 14.37 19.06
C GLY A 47 -13.56 13.73 19.49
N GLY A 48 -13.06 14.09 20.68
CA GLY A 48 -11.67 13.81 21.09
C GLY A 48 -11.22 12.36 20.88
N VAL A 49 -10.19 12.18 20.04
CA VAL A 49 -9.48 10.91 19.92
C VAL A 49 -8.77 10.63 21.24
N THR A 50 -9.05 9.48 21.85
CA THR A 50 -8.38 9.06 23.09
C THR A 50 -6.89 8.82 22.81
N TRP A 51 -6.00 9.31 23.68
CA TRP A 51 -4.54 9.10 23.57
C TRP A 51 -4.13 7.63 23.39
N ALA A 52 -4.90 6.70 23.94
CA ALA A 52 -4.70 5.26 23.75
C ALA A 52 -4.93 4.79 22.29
N CYS A 53 -5.87 5.40 21.56
CA CYS A 53 -6.09 5.13 20.13
C CYS A 53 -4.93 5.67 19.29
N LEU A 54 -4.42 6.87 19.60
CA LEU A 54 -3.26 7.44 18.91
C LEU A 54 -2.00 6.61 19.17
N GLY A 55 -1.75 6.21 20.42
CA GLY A 55 -0.63 5.34 20.77
C GLY A 55 -0.73 3.96 20.10
N GLY A 56 -1.93 3.37 20.07
CA GLY A 56 -2.19 2.11 19.37
C GLY A 56 -1.95 2.23 17.87
N ALA A 57 -2.46 3.29 17.23
CA ALA A 57 -2.25 3.57 15.81
C ALA A 57 -0.77 3.79 15.47
N ALA A 58 -0.02 4.51 16.31
CA ALA A 58 1.41 4.75 16.09
C ALA A 58 2.24 3.46 16.14
N VAL A 59 1.97 2.59 17.12
CA VAL A 59 2.62 1.27 17.19
C VAL A 59 2.24 0.41 15.99
N MET A 60 0.98 0.50 15.54
CA MET A 60 0.51 -0.21 14.37
C MET A 60 1.18 0.25 13.08
N CYS A 61 1.53 1.53 12.94
CA CYS A 61 2.21 2.07 11.76
C CYS A 61 3.62 1.48 11.54
N ILE A 62 4.22 0.84 12.53
CA ILE A 62 5.53 0.18 12.39
C ILE A 62 5.45 -1.00 11.41
N SER A 63 4.37 -1.79 11.47
CA SER A 63 4.17 -2.96 10.59
C SER A 63 4.06 -2.61 9.09
N PRO A 64 3.18 -1.70 8.64
CA PRO A 64 3.10 -1.28 7.24
C PRO A 64 4.37 -0.55 6.79
N LEU A 65 5.06 0.19 7.67
CA LEU A 65 6.37 0.77 7.35
C LEU A 65 7.39 -0.32 7.03
N GLN A 66 7.47 -1.36 7.86
CA GLN A 66 8.38 -2.48 7.62
C GLN A 66 8.02 -3.25 6.34
N TYR A 67 6.73 -3.40 6.04
CA TYR A 67 6.28 -3.94 4.76
C TYR A 67 6.80 -3.14 3.57
N GLY A 68 6.67 -1.80 3.62
CA GLY A 68 7.16 -0.90 2.58
C GLY A 68 8.67 -1.01 2.38
N TYR A 69 9.44 -1.05 3.48
CA TYR A 69 10.89 -1.22 3.44
C TYR A 69 11.31 -2.51 2.74
N HIS A 70 10.72 -3.66 3.12
CA HIS A 70 11.08 -4.95 2.51
C HIS A 70 10.75 -5.05 1.01
N ILE A 71 9.73 -4.32 0.53
CA ILE A 71 9.43 -4.23 -0.90
C ILE A 71 10.56 -3.53 -1.69
N ALA A 72 11.24 -2.57 -1.08
CA ALA A 72 12.14 -1.65 -1.76
C ALA A 72 13.63 -1.86 -1.45
N GLU A 73 13.98 -2.47 -0.32
CA GLU A 73 15.37 -2.59 0.19
C GLU A 73 16.35 -3.26 -0.78
N LEU A 74 15.85 -4.07 -1.72
CA LEU A 74 16.67 -4.77 -2.72
C LEU A 74 16.68 -4.09 -4.09
N ASN A 75 15.95 -2.99 -4.28
CA ASN A 75 15.96 -2.29 -5.56
C ASN A 75 17.27 -1.51 -5.75
N THR A 76 17.74 -0.84 -4.71
CA THR A 76 18.97 -0.02 -4.72
C THR A 76 20.27 -0.85 -4.76
N PRO A 77 20.48 -1.86 -3.88
CA PRO A 77 21.75 -2.56 -3.80
C PRO A 77 21.93 -3.71 -4.80
N LYS A 78 21.02 -3.88 -5.79
CA LYS A 78 21.09 -4.99 -6.77
C LYS A 78 22.49 -5.10 -7.39
N GLY A 79 23.03 -3.98 -7.88
CA GLY A 79 24.35 -3.96 -8.54
C GLY A 79 25.50 -4.34 -7.61
N ILE A 80 25.38 -4.08 -6.31
CA ILE A 80 26.42 -4.40 -5.31
C ILE A 80 26.31 -5.87 -4.88
N ILE A 81 25.08 -6.37 -4.69
CA ILE A 81 24.83 -7.74 -4.26
C ILE A 81 25.25 -8.75 -5.36
N THR A 82 25.03 -8.42 -6.63
CA THR A 82 25.33 -9.32 -7.76
C THR A 82 26.73 -9.14 -8.34
N SER A 83 27.35 -7.96 -8.21
CA SER A 83 28.70 -7.71 -8.72
C SER A 83 29.77 -8.08 -7.70
N CYS A 84 30.29 -9.30 -7.81
CA CYS A 84 31.45 -9.74 -7.06
C CYS A 84 32.76 -9.22 -7.68
N ASP A 85 33.06 -7.93 -7.51
CA ASP A 85 34.43 -7.46 -7.74
C ASP A 85 35.35 -7.91 -6.60
N GLN A 86 36.61 -8.23 -6.93
CA GLN A 86 37.56 -8.89 -6.03
C GLN A 86 38.00 -8.02 -4.83
N HIS A 87 37.67 -6.72 -4.81
CA HIS A 87 38.12 -5.77 -3.79
C HIS A 87 37.21 -5.66 -2.55
N ALA A 88 36.06 -6.33 -2.53
CA ALA A 88 35.16 -6.34 -1.38
C ALA A 88 35.44 -7.51 -0.40
N ALA A 89 36.71 -7.86 -0.22
CA ALA A 89 37.12 -8.93 0.67
C ALA A 89 37.06 -8.47 2.15
N ALA A 90 35.88 -8.72 2.73
CA ALA A 90 35.63 -8.96 4.15
C ALA A 90 35.63 -7.75 5.11
N ARG A 91 34.45 -7.49 5.70
CA ARG A 91 34.38 -7.24 7.15
C ARG A 91 33.07 -7.57 7.87
N TRP A 92 32.65 -8.84 7.81
CA TRP A 92 32.05 -9.56 8.96
C TRP A 92 32.59 -11.01 9.02
N ARG A 93 33.91 -11.16 8.94
CA ARG A 93 34.79 -12.36 9.12
C ARG A 93 34.46 -13.72 8.43
N THR A 94 33.22 -14.07 8.14
CA THR A 94 32.81 -15.37 7.55
C THR A 94 31.71 -15.27 6.49
N LEU A 95 31.06 -14.12 6.33
CA LEU A 95 29.98 -13.93 5.36
C LEU A 95 30.44 -13.22 4.08
N PRO A 96 29.97 -13.68 2.90
CA PRO A 96 30.28 -13.04 1.64
C PRO A 96 29.52 -11.70 1.52
N LEU A 97 30.19 -10.66 1.03
CA LEU A 97 29.54 -9.34 0.78
C LEU A 97 28.74 -9.33 -0.53
N CYS A 98 29.02 -10.28 -1.42
CA CYS A 98 28.41 -10.42 -2.73
C CYS A 98 28.00 -11.88 -2.96
N LEU A 99 26.90 -12.10 -3.68
CA LEU A 99 26.42 -13.42 -4.07
C LEU A 99 26.43 -13.50 -5.60
N PRO A 100 27.31 -14.31 -6.21
CA PRO A 100 27.35 -14.45 -7.67
C PRO A 100 26.03 -15.10 -8.15
N MET A 101 25.22 -14.33 -8.86
CA MET A 101 23.95 -14.80 -9.44
C MET A 101 23.61 -14.01 -10.71
N SER A 102 22.87 -14.63 -11.62
CA SER A 102 22.35 -13.94 -12.80
C SER A 102 21.16 -13.04 -12.45
N ASP A 103 20.86 -12.07 -13.32
CA ASP A 103 19.68 -11.21 -13.17
C ASP A 103 18.37 -11.98 -13.04
N ALA A 104 18.26 -13.12 -13.73
CA ALA A 104 17.08 -14.00 -13.67
C ALA A 104 16.95 -14.69 -12.30
N MET A 105 18.07 -15.13 -11.71
CA MET A 105 18.03 -15.72 -10.36
C MET A 105 17.69 -14.66 -9.31
N TYR A 106 18.21 -13.45 -9.47
CA TYR A 106 17.88 -12.32 -8.60
C TYR A 106 16.39 -11.99 -8.63
N SER A 107 15.79 -11.87 -9.83
CA SER A 107 14.37 -11.55 -9.96
C SER A 107 13.47 -12.65 -9.41
N VAL A 108 13.85 -13.92 -9.57
CA VAL A 108 13.13 -15.05 -8.94
C VAL A 108 13.24 -14.96 -7.42
N ALA A 109 14.44 -14.69 -6.88
CA ALA A 109 14.66 -14.57 -5.44
C ALA A 109 13.83 -13.43 -4.82
N THR A 110 13.76 -12.27 -5.48
CA THR A 110 12.94 -11.15 -5.00
C THR A 110 11.44 -11.39 -5.18
N SER A 111 11.01 -12.04 -6.27
CA SER A 111 9.60 -12.37 -6.52
C SER A 111 9.02 -13.34 -5.49
N LEU A 112 9.86 -14.18 -4.86
CA LEU A 112 9.44 -15.06 -3.77
C LEU A 112 8.88 -14.29 -2.56
N PHE A 113 9.23 -13.01 -2.39
CA PHE A 113 8.59 -12.17 -1.39
C PHE A 113 7.07 -12.04 -1.62
N ALA A 114 6.65 -11.85 -2.87
CA ALA A 114 5.23 -11.76 -3.23
C ALA A 114 4.50 -13.10 -3.03
N ILE A 115 5.16 -14.22 -3.38
CA ILE A 115 4.62 -15.57 -3.17
C ILE A 115 4.47 -15.85 -1.67
N GLY A 116 5.48 -15.50 -0.86
CA GLY A 116 5.39 -15.56 0.59
C GLY A 116 4.25 -14.70 1.12
N GLY A 117 4.08 -13.49 0.59
CA GLY A 117 2.99 -12.57 0.93
C GLY A 117 1.61 -13.14 0.63
N LEU A 118 1.45 -13.86 -0.49
CA LEU A 118 0.22 -14.57 -0.81
C LEU A 118 -0.08 -15.63 0.26
N VAL A 119 0.90 -16.47 0.59
CA VAL A 119 0.74 -17.52 1.62
C VAL A 119 0.41 -16.90 2.98
N GLY A 120 1.15 -15.85 3.39
CA GLY A 120 0.92 -15.13 4.63
C GLY A 120 -0.48 -14.54 4.72
N SER A 121 -0.96 -13.90 3.64
CA SER A 121 -2.31 -13.31 3.56
C SER A 121 -3.41 -14.36 3.72
N LEU A 122 -3.24 -15.55 3.13
CA LEU A 122 -4.22 -16.64 3.24
C LEU A 122 -4.31 -17.20 4.66
N VAL A 123 -3.18 -17.29 5.36
CA VAL A 123 -3.13 -17.82 6.73
C VAL A 123 -3.54 -16.76 7.77
N ALA A 124 -3.41 -15.48 7.45
CA ALA A 124 -3.65 -14.36 8.35
C ALA A 124 -5.07 -14.30 8.94
N GLY A 125 -6.10 -14.61 8.15
CA GLY A 125 -7.49 -14.66 8.65
C GLY A 125 -7.65 -15.69 9.77
N TRP A 126 -7.21 -16.92 9.50
CA TRP A 126 -7.22 -18.00 10.50
C TRP A 126 -6.39 -17.65 11.75
N MET A 127 -5.23 -17.01 11.59
CA MET A 127 -4.41 -16.55 12.72
C MET A 127 -5.13 -15.50 13.58
N ALA A 128 -5.79 -14.53 12.93
CA ALA A 128 -6.52 -13.46 13.61
C ALA A 128 -7.74 -13.98 14.38
N GLU A 129 -8.38 -15.03 13.89
CA GLU A 129 -9.48 -15.71 14.56
C GLU A 129 -8.99 -16.58 15.73
N ARG A 130 -7.90 -17.33 15.54
CA ARG A 130 -7.42 -18.32 16.53
C ARG A 130 -6.71 -17.71 17.73
N TRP A 131 -5.92 -16.66 17.53
CA TRP A 131 -5.10 -16.01 18.57
C TRP A 131 -5.57 -14.59 18.91
N GLY A 132 -6.65 -14.12 18.26
CA GLY A 132 -7.07 -12.74 18.30
C GLY A 132 -6.16 -11.83 17.47
N ARG A 133 -6.63 -10.63 17.15
CA ARG A 133 -5.96 -9.71 16.22
C ARG A 133 -4.62 -9.21 16.78
N ARG A 134 -4.62 -8.79 18.06
CA ARG A 134 -3.39 -8.37 18.76
C ARG A 134 -2.38 -9.51 18.91
N GLY A 135 -2.84 -10.72 19.21
CA GLY A 135 -1.98 -11.90 19.31
C GLY A 135 -1.35 -12.24 17.96
N ALA A 136 -2.15 -12.22 16.89
CA ALA A 136 -1.67 -12.46 15.53
C ALA A 136 -0.60 -11.44 15.10
N LEU A 137 -0.76 -10.16 15.45
CA LEU A 137 0.27 -9.13 15.23
C LEU A 137 1.58 -9.40 15.99
N ILE A 138 1.49 -9.88 17.23
CA ILE A 138 2.68 -10.22 18.03
C ILE A 138 3.43 -11.39 17.39
N TYR A 139 2.72 -12.46 17.01
CA TYR A 139 3.32 -13.62 16.33
C TYR A 139 3.90 -13.27 14.96
N ASN A 140 3.30 -12.28 14.28
CA ASN A 140 3.78 -11.81 12.98
C ASN A 140 5.18 -11.18 13.03
N ASN A 141 5.68 -10.79 14.21
CA ASN A 141 7.06 -10.32 14.34
C ASN A 141 8.09 -11.43 14.08
N ALA A 142 7.73 -12.71 14.28
CA ALA A 142 8.66 -13.82 14.09
C ALA A 142 9.21 -13.90 12.64
N PRO A 143 8.37 -13.96 11.57
CA PRO A 143 8.88 -13.92 10.21
C PRO A 143 9.61 -12.62 9.85
N PHE A 144 9.22 -11.48 10.45
CA PHE A 144 9.93 -10.20 10.28
C PHE A 144 11.32 -10.14 10.95
N ILE A 145 11.61 -11.05 11.87
CA ILE A 145 12.95 -11.20 12.46
C ILE A 145 13.73 -12.27 11.69
N VAL A 146 13.13 -13.44 11.49
CA VAL A 146 13.79 -14.59 10.87
C VAL A 146 14.16 -14.32 9.41
N GLY A 147 13.27 -13.72 8.62
CA GLY A 147 13.51 -13.45 7.20
C GLY A 147 14.71 -12.51 6.97
N PRO A 148 14.78 -11.33 7.60
CA PRO A 148 15.92 -10.43 7.47
C PRO A 148 17.20 -11.01 8.06
N LEU A 149 17.14 -11.79 9.14
CA LEU A 149 18.31 -12.51 9.64
C LEU A 149 18.85 -13.52 8.63
N LEU A 150 17.99 -14.26 7.93
CA LEU A 150 18.41 -15.17 6.86
C LEU A 150 19.01 -14.41 5.66
N MET A 151 18.46 -13.25 5.31
CA MET A 151 19.02 -12.40 4.25
C MET A 151 20.37 -11.81 4.65
N MET A 152 20.51 -11.32 5.89
CA MET A 152 21.76 -10.81 6.44
C MET A 152 22.83 -11.91 6.49
N LEU A 153 22.42 -13.14 6.79
CA LEU A 153 23.32 -14.28 6.90
C LEU A 153 23.53 -15.07 5.59
N ALA A 154 23.03 -14.55 4.47
CA ALA A 154 23.00 -15.28 3.22
C ALA A 154 24.41 -15.58 2.69
N VAL A 155 24.72 -16.87 2.54
CA VAL A 155 25.96 -17.36 1.89
C VAL A 155 25.74 -17.83 0.46
N SER A 156 24.47 -17.95 0.04
CA SER A 156 24.09 -18.42 -1.29
C SER A 156 22.81 -17.72 -1.78
N PRO A 157 22.61 -17.61 -3.11
CA PRO A 157 21.38 -17.03 -3.69
C PRO A 157 20.10 -17.72 -3.22
N ALA A 158 20.17 -19.03 -2.97
CA ALA A 158 19.06 -19.80 -2.42
C ALA A 158 18.70 -19.36 -0.98
N MET A 159 19.69 -19.06 -0.14
CA MET A 159 19.43 -18.57 1.22
C MET A 159 18.78 -17.18 1.21
N LEU A 160 19.22 -16.30 0.30
CA LEU A 160 18.57 -15.00 0.07
C LEU A 160 17.11 -15.18 -0.36
N ALA A 161 16.85 -16.08 -1.30
CA ALA A 161 15.52 -16.42 -1.78
C ALA A 161 14.60 -16.96 -0.68
N VAL A 162 15.11 -17.82 0.21
CA VAL A 162 14.36 -18.33 1.37
C VAL A 162 14.08 -17.20 2.36
N GLY A 163 15.07 -16.35 2.66
CA GLY A 163 14.88 -15.17 3.51
C GLY A 163 13.78 -14.25 2.97
N ARG A 164 13.76 -14.02 1.65
CA ARG A 164 12.72 -13.26 0.94
C ARG A 164 11.34 -13.88 1.07
N PHE A 165 11.23 -15.18 0.91
CA PHE A 165 9.96 -15.91 1.09
C PHE A 165 9.44 -15.78 2.52
N VAL A 166 10.31 -15.97 3.53
CA VAL A 166 9.94 -15.88 4.96
C VAL A 166 9.54 -14.46 5.35
N SER A 167 10.30 -13.44 4.93
CA SER A 167 9.91 -12.03 5.10
C SER A 167 8.58 -11.74 4.42
N GLY A 168 8.35 -12.32 3.23
CA GLY A 168 7.10 -12.26 2.49
C GLY A 168 5.90 -12.76 3.30
N ILE A 169 6.03 -13.90 3.98
CA ILE A 169 4.95 -14.45 4.82
C ILE A 169 4.54 -13.45 5.92
N GLY A 170 5.52 -12.89 6.63
CA GLY A 170 5.25 -11.89 7.67
C GLY A 170 4.66 -10.59 7.12
N ALA A 171 5.16 -10.16 5.97
CA ALA A 171 4.66 -9.02 5.23
C ALA A 171 3.18 -9.17 4.83
N GLY A 172 2.83 -10.29 4.17
CA GLY A 172 1.46 -10.55 3.74
C GLY A 172 0.48 -10.67 4.90
N ALA A 173 0.89 -11.36 5.97
CA ALA A 173 0.05 -11.46 7.16
C ALA A 173 -0.14 -10.11 7.87
N ALA A 174 0.89 -9.28 7.97
CA ALA A 174 0.76 -7.91 8.50
C ALA A 174 -0.22 -7.06 7.68
N VAL A 175 -0.15 -7.11 6.34
CA VAL A 175 -1.01 -6.30 5.46
C VAL A 175 -2.50 -6.63 5.62
N VAL A 176 -2.84 -7.87 6.02
CA VAL A 176 -4.22 -8.26 6.33
C VAL A 176 -4.60 -7.89 7.77
N ILE A 177 -3.76 -8.23 8.75
CA ILE A 177 -4.11 -8.11 10.17
C ILE A 177 -4.08 -6.63 10.63
N ALA A 178 -3.16 -5.82 10.11
CA ALA A 178 -2.99 -4.43 10.52
C ALA A 178 -4.23 -3.54 10.27
N PRO A 179 -4.77 -3.44 9.04
CA PRO A 179 -5.98 -2.67 8.80
C PRO A 179 -7.20 -3.28 9.50
N MET A 180 -7.25 -4.61 9.66
CA MET A 180 -8.32 -5.28 10.41
C MET A 180 -8.33 -4.83 11.88
N TYR A 181 -7.18 -4.93 12.55
CA TYR A 181 -7.02 -4.47 13.94
C TYR A 181 -7.32 -2.98 14.08
N LEU A 182 -6.83 -2.17 13.14
CA LEU A 182 -7.06 -0.73 13.15
C LEU A 182 -8.55 -0.39 13.01
N SER A 183 -9.28 -1.12 12.17
CA SER A 183 -10.73 -0.93 12.00
C SER A 183 -11.54 -1.28 13.25
N GLU A 184 -11.05 -2.21 14.07
CA GLU A 184 -11.69 -2.65 15.31
C GLU A 184 -11.47 -1.66 16.46
N ILE A 185 -10.29 -1.05 16.56
CA ILE A 185 -9.98 -0.05 17.60
C ILE A 185 -10.43 1.37 17.22
N ALA A 186 -10.64 1.62 15.93
CA ALA A 186 -10.93 2.96 15.42
C ALA A 186 -12.38 3.40 15.73
N PRO A 187 -12.58 4.63 16.25
CA PRO A 187 -13.90 5.24 16.31
C PRO A 187 -14.46 5.38 14.90
N VAL A 188 -15.76 5.14 14.73
CA VAL A 188 -16.44 5.13 13.41
C VAL A 188 -16.09 6.36 12.56
N LYS A 189 -15.95 7.52 13.19
CA LYS A 189 -15.62 8.81 12.55
C LYS A 189 -14.21 8.89 11.95
N TYR A 190 -13.23 8.16 12.48
CA TYR A 190 -11.80 8.28 12.11
C TYR A 190 -11.23 7.03 11.44
N ARG A 191 -12.06 6.01 11.18
CA ARG A 191 -11.65 4.76 10.53
C ARG A 191 -10.92 5.00 9.20
N GLY A 192 -11.44 5.92 8.38
CA GLY A 192 -10.84 6.29 7.09
C GLY A 192 -9.44 6.90 7.26
N THR A 193 -9.31 7.93 8.09
CA THR A 193 -8.02 8.60 8.35
C THR A 193 -6.97 7.64 8.90
N LEU A 194 -7.34 6.76 9.84
CA LEU A 194 -6.43 5.76 10.39
C LEU A 194 -5.97 4.78 9.30
N ASN A 195 -6.85 4.34 8.41
CA ASN A 195 -6.47 3.51 7.28
C ASN A 195 -5.53 4.23 6.28
N LEU A 196 -5.72 5.54 6.08
CA LEU A 196 -4.79 6.35 5.27
C LEU A 196 -3.41 6.45 5.91
N LEU A 197 -3.31 6.58 7.24
CA LEU A 197 -2.02 6.55 7.95
C LEU A 197 -1.27 5.23 7.75
N ASN A 198 -2.00 4.11 7.68
CA ASN A 198 -1.42 2.81 7.35
C ASN A 198 -0.79 2.83 5.95
N GLN A 199 -1.52 3.34 4.94
CA GLN A 199 -0.99 3.45 3.57
C GLN A 199 0.18 4.42 3.47
N LEU A 200 0.10 5.58 4.13
CA LEU A 200 1.20 6.53 4.19
C LEU A 200 2.47 5.89 4.79
N SER A 201 2.31 5.08 5.83
CA SER A 201 3.42 4.37 6.45
C SER A 201 4.11 3.39 5.49
N ILE A 202 3.37 2.70 4.62
CA ILE A 202 3.96 1.86 3.57
C ILE A 202 4.83 2.71 2.63
N VAL A 203 4.30 3.84 2.16
CA VAL A 203 5.03 4.73 1.25
C VAL A 203 6.28 5.29 1.91
N LEU A 204 6.20 5.67 3.19
CA LEU A 204 7.37 6.10 3.96
C LEU A 204 8.41 4.97 4.11
N GLY A 205 7.97 3.74 4.29
CA GLY A 205 8.84 2.56 4.31
C GLY A 205 9.57 2.35 2.99
N ILE A 206 8.88 2.51 1.86
CA ILE A 206 9.46 2.43 0.52
C ILE A 206 10.50 3.55 0.32
N LEU A 207 10.19 4.78 0.75
CA LEU A 207 11.09 5.92 0.63
C LEU A 207 12.35 5.79 1.49
N ALA A 208 12.27 5.11 2.63
CA ALA A 208 13.38 4.92 3.56
C ALA A 208 14.36 3.83 3.12
N ALA A 209 14.01 3.02 2.12
CA ALA A 209 14.81 1.89 1.61
C ALA A 209 15.84 2.33 0.56
#